data_AF-A0A2D5A841-F1
#
_entry.id   AF-A0A2D5A841-F1
#
_cell.length_a   1.000
_cell.length_b   1.000
_cell.length_c   1.000
_cell.angle_alpha   90.00
_cell.angle_beta   90.00
_cell.angle_gamma   90.00
#
_symmetry.space_group_name_H-M   'P 1'
#
loop_
_entity.id
_entity.type
_entity.pdbx_description
1 polymer ?
#
loop_
_entity_poly.entity_id
_entity_poly.type
_entity_poly.pdbx_seq_one_letter_code
_entity_poly.pdbx_strand_id
1 'polypeptide(L)'
;LGKVREKARVTETTSVMEEFAKACDAFAQQFGYYPGIVPEEVLAADPQISPMENAVLHLSGGAVRGDELPIYINGVAYDNLSSIDFDPEEPGQQGTVITFNGPNGNFDIAVYAGAVGDGPFVQGKRYAPFFSPKGSQFAAVKYDADDSGVLEEIKFLPTVLDAWGNPLMYARRLRANGPMVGTDVRSTQFSLASQARVLSATALGDLAQDQTDASTGGSIINKTTTSSATPREDTFAQIIRTPAIGAARQPQSGAPRGEYIVISAGKDGVFFSVEDGPGGPSTPVTDIVSSAANGTPTVIREYDDIIVAGGG
;
A
#
# COMPACT_ATOMS: atom_id res chain seq x y z
N LEU A 1 9.35 -22.21 -22.23
CA LEU A 1 9.36 -20.74 -22.30
C LEU A 1 8.51 -20.07 -21.20
N GLY A 2 7.29 -20.56 -20.90
CA GLY A 2 6.42 -19.97 -19.86
C GLY A 2 7.06 -19.82 -18.48
N LYS A 3 7.59 -20.91 -17.89
CA LYS A 3 8.27 -20.89 -16.58
C LYS A 3 9.49 -19.95 -16.51
N VAL A 4 10.17 -19.72 -17.64
CA VAL A 4 11.33 -18.81 -17.70
C VAL A 4 10.85 -17.35 -17.67
N ARG A 5 9.78 -17.02 -18.39
CA ARG A 5 9.16 -15.68 -18.36
C ARG A 5 8.57 -15.36 -16.99
N GLU A 6 7.91 -16.34 -16.37
CA GLU A 6 7.36 -16.23 -15.02
C GLU A 6 8.47 -15.96 -13.99
N LYS A 7 9.53 -16.75 -13.99
CA LYS A 7 10.69 -16.50 -13.13
C LYS A 7 11.33 -15.13 -13.37
N ALA A 8 11.39 -14.67 -14.62
CA ALA A 8 11.91 -13.34 -14.93
C ALA A 8 11.03 -12.23 -14.33
N ARG A 9 9.69 -12.35 -14.44
CA ARG A 9 8.74 -11.40 -13.84
C ARG A 9 8.82 -11.38 -12.31
N VAL A 10 8.92 -12.55 -11.67
CA VAL A 10 9.12 -12.63 -10.22
C VAL A 10 10.40 -11.88 -9.81
N THR A 11 11.53 -12.14 -10.47
CA THR A 11 12.79 -11.44 -10.19
C THR A 11 12.67 -9.93 -10.41
N GLU A 12 12.00 -9.52 -11.48
CA GLU A 12 11.76 -8.11 -11.79
C GLU A 12 10.94 -7.43 -10.69
N THR A 13 9.80 -8.00 -10.31
CA THR A 13 8.96 -7.52 -9.21
C THR A 13 9.73 -7.46 -7.89
N THR A 14 10.48 -8.51 -7.53
CA THR A 14 11.29 -8.50 -6.31
C THR A 14 12.33 -7.39 -6.32
N SER A 15 12.98 -7.14 -7.46
CA SER A 15 13.97 -6.06 -7.59
C SER A 15 13.35 -4.68 -7.34
N VAL A 16 12.13 -4.45 -7.84
CA VAL A 16 11.40 -3.19 -7.64
C VAL A 16 11.01 -3.01 -6.17
N MET A 17 10.47 -4.06 -5.56
CA MET A 17 10.10 -4.06 -4.15
C MET A 17 11.31 -3.80 -3.25
N GLU A 18 12.48 -4.37 -3.58
CA GLU A 18 13.74 -4.10 -2.87
C GLU A 18 14.25 -2.67 -3.06
N GLU A 19 14.08 -2.08 -4.25
CA GLU A 19 14.44 -0.67 -4.49
C GLU A 19 13.54 0.26 -3.67
N PHE A 20 12.24 0.00 -3.67
CA PHE A 20 11.28 0.75 -2.85
C PHE A 20 11.56 0.57 -1.34
N ALA A 21 11.88 -0.65 -0.90
CA ALA A 21 12.26 -0.93 0.49
C ALA A 21 13.50 -0.13 0.91
N LYS A 22 14.55 -0.09 0.08
CA LYS A 22 15.74 0.73 0.34
C LYS A 22 15.41 2.21 0.45
N ALA A 23 14.49 2.73 -0.37
CA ALA A 23 14.03 4.11 -0.26
C ALA A 23 13.28 4.38 1.04
N CYS A 24 12.43 3.44 1.49
CA CYS A 24 11.75 3.51 2.77
C CYS A 24 12.73 3.54 3.94
N ASP A 25 13.75 2.67 3.92
CA ASP A 25 14.78 2.60 4.96
C ASP A 25 15.63 3.88 5.00
N ALA A 26 16.02 4.41 3.84
CA ALA A 26 16.77 5.66 3.74
C ALA A 26 15.96 6.86 4.28
N PHE A 27 14.68 6.92 3.96
CA PHE A 27 13.76 7.93 4.48
C PHE A 27 13.63 7.82 6.01
N ALA A 28 13.42 6.60 6.53
CA ALA A 28 13.29 6.36 7.97
C ALA A 28 14.59 6.66 8.72
N GLN A 29 15.75 6.38 8.14
CA GLN A 29 17.06 6.75 8.71
C GLN A 29 17.20 8.27 8.85
N GLN A 30 16.64 9.03 7.91
CA GLN A 30 16.74 10.49 7.91
C GLN A 30 15.71 11.17 8.84
N PHE A 31 14.48 10.66 8.88
CA PHE A 31 13.37 11.34 9.56
C PHE A 31 12.84 10.60 10.80
N GLY A 32 13.25 9.36 11.04
CA GLY A 32 12.87 8.56 12.21
C GLY A 32 11.52 7.84 12.09
N TYR A 33 10.88 7.86 10.92
CA TYR A 33 9.62 7.17 10.64
C TYR A 33 9.52 6.75 9.16
N TYR A 34 8.72 5.75 8.85
CA TYR A 34 8.53 5.24 7.49
C TYR A 34 7.60 6.13 6.65
N PRO A 35 7.80 6.20 5.33
CA PRO A 35 7.08 7.13 4.44
C PRO A 35 5.56 6.93 4.42
N GLY A 36 4.86 7.98 3.99
CA GLY A 36 3.40 8.10 3.99
C GLY A 36 3.00 9.49 4.47
N ILE A 37 2.61 10.36 3.53
CA ILE A 37 2.37 11.80 3.78
C ILE A 37 1.07 12.03 4.56
N VAL A 38 0.03 11.25 4.26
CA VAL A 38 -1.21 11.15 5.04
C VAL A 38 -1.01 10.13 6.17
N PRO A 39 -1.43 10.41 7.42
CA PRO A 39 -1.40 9.43 8.50
C PRO A 39 -2.32 8.23 8.25
N GLU A 40 -1.96 7.03 8.72
CA GLU A 40 -2.74 5.83 8.35
C GLU A 40 -4.09 5.78 9.07
N GLU A 41 -4.25 6.47 10.18
CA GLU A 41 -5.54 6.65 10.84
C GLU A 41 -6.50 7.51 10.03
N VAL A 42 -5.98 8.42 9.20
CA VAL A 42 -6.77 9.22 8.26
C VAL A 42 -7.13 8.36 7.05
N LEU A 43 -6.15 7.64 6.47
CA LEU A 43 -6.41 6.70 5.36
C LEU A 43 -7.38 5.58 5.75
N ALA A 44 -7.31 5.09 6.99
CA ALA A 44 -8.23 4.07 7.49
C ALA A 44 -9.68 4.59 7.61
N ALA A 45 -9.86 5.89 7.83
CA ALA A 45 -11.18 6.51 7.93
C ALA A 45 -11.73 6.90 6.56
N ASP A 46 -10.88 7.37 5.65
CA ASP A 46 -11.25 7.82 4.31
C ASP A 46 -10.18 7.39 3.27
N PRO A 47 -10.25 6.14 2.74
CA PRO A 47 -9.21 5.54 1.90
C PRO A 47 -9.26 6.02 0.45
N GLN A 48 -9.13 7.34 0.21
CA GLN A 48 -9.15 7.91 -1.15
C GLN A 48 -7.89 7.56 -1.97
N ILE A 49 -6.77 7.30 -1.27
CA ILE A 49 -5.51 6.83 -1.85
C ILE A 49 -5.02 5.58 -1.11
N SER A 50 -4.30 4.71 -1.81
CA SER A 50 -3.65 3.56 -1.20
C SER A 50 -2.43 4.01 -0.38
N PRO A 51 -2.04 3.26 0.66
CA PRO A 51 -0.81 3.53 1.39
C PRO A 51 0.44 3.46 0.50
N MET A 52 0.39 2.73 -0.62
CA MET A 52 1.48 2.71 -1.60
C MET A 52 1.61 4.04 -2.33
N GLU A 53 0.51 4.59 -2.86
CA GLU A 53 0.49 5.93 -3.46
C GLU A 53 0.90 7.00 -2.44
N ASN A 54 0.39 6.88 -1.21
CA ASN A 54 0.73 7.76 -0.10
C ASN A 54 2.25 7.77 0.20
N ALA A 55 2.88 6.59 0.21
CA ALA A 55 4.31 6.45 0.44
C ALA A 55 5.14 6.97 -0.75
N VAL A 56 4.71 6.69 -1.98
CA VAL A 56 5.35 7.21 -3.20
C VAL A 56 5.38 8.74 -3.19
N LEU A 57 4.26 9.40 -2.90
CA LEU A 57 4.20 10.85 -2.81
C LEU A 57 5.17 11.41 -1.74
N HIS A 58 5.34 10.69 -0.63
CA HIS A 58 6.25 11.10 0.43
C HIS A 58 7.73 10.80 0.13
N LEU A 59 8.04 9.84 -0.74
CA LEU A 59 9.42 9.49 -1.11
C LEU A 59 9.92 10.25 -2.33
N SER A 60 9.06 10.38 -3.34
CA SER A 60 9.38 10.96 -4.64
C SER A 60 9.00 12.44 -4.75
N GLY A 61 8.13 12.94 -3.87
CA GLY A 61 7.55 14.27 -3.98
C GLY A 61 6.25 14.28 -4.77
N GLY A 62 5.83 15.49 -5.16
CA GLY A 62 4.55 15.72 -5.85
C GLY A 62 3.37 15.90 -4.91
N ALA A 63 3.59 15.97 -3.60
CA ALA A 63 2.56 16.36 -2.65
C ALA A 63 3.11 17.25 -1.53
N VAL A 64 2.23 18.09 -0.99
CA VAL A 64 2.49 18.97 0.17
C VAL A 64 1.32 18.82 1.14
N ARG A 65 1.63 18.66 2.42
CA ARG A 65 0.62 18.59 3.49
C ARG A 65 0.33 19.96 4.08
N GLY A 66 -0.92 20.21 4.49
CA GLY A 66 -1.33 21.52 4.99
C GLY A 66 -0.55 22.00 6.22
N ASP A 67 -0.08 21.09 7.06
CA ASP A 67 0.73 21.37 8.26
C ASP A 67 2.22 21.66 7.95
N GLU A 68 2.65 21.54 6.70
CA GLU A 68 3.97 22.00 6.25
C GLU A 68 3.99 23.46 5.81
N LEU A 69 2.82 24.07 5.66
CA LEU A 69 2.72 25.47 5.29
C LEU A 69 3.24 26.37 6.43
N PRO A 70 3.96 27.47 6.11
CA PRO A 70 4.28 27.90 4.74
C PRO A 70 5.47 27.16 4.14
N ILE A 71 5.40 26.87 2.83
CA ILE A 71 6.52 26.30 2.07
C ILE A 71 7.11 27.32 1.10
N TYR A 72 8.36 27.07 0.68
CA TYR A 72 9.04 27.92 -0.30
C TYR A 72 9.42 27.10 -1.54
N ILE A 73 8.92 27.52 -2.71
CA ILE A 73 9.27 26.92 -4.02
C ILE A 73 9.88 28.04 -4.87
N ASN A 74 11.13 27.84 -5.33
CA ASN A 74 11.88 28.82 -6.12
C ASN A 74 11.89 30.25 -5.55
N GLY A 75 11.91 30.37 -4.22
CA GLY A 75 11.90 31.66 -3.50
C GLY A 75 10.53 32.31 -3.32
N VAL A 76 9.45 31.69 -3.81
CA VAL A 76 8.06 32.10 -3.58
C VAL A 76 7.50 31.35 -2.38
N ALA A 77 6.90 32.10 -1.44
CA ALA A 77 6.23 31.53 -0.28
C ALA A 77 4.77 31.17 -0.62
N TYR A 78 4.35 29.97 -0.21
CA TYR A 78 2.97 29.52 -0.32
C TYR A 78 2.41 29.24 1.06
N ASP A 79 1.34 29.95 1.40
CA ASP A 79 0.64 29.86 2.69
C ASP A 79 -0.70 29.10 2.58
N ASN A 80 -1.06 28.64 1.38
CA ASN A 80 -2.31 27.94 1.10
C ASN A 80 -2.09 26.83 0.07
N LEU A 81 -2.55 25.62 0.38
CA LEU A 81 -2.48 24.44 -0.48
C LEU A 81 -3.04 24.69 -1.89
N SER A 82 -4.19 25.37 -1.99
CA SER A 82 -4.84 25.63 -3.29
C SER A 82 -4.10 26.65 -4.15
N SER A 83 -3.12 27.35 -3.58
CA SER A 83 -2.30 28.34 -4.29
C SER A 83 -0.95 27.78 -4.70
N ILE A 84 -0.60 26.56 -4.27
CA ILE A 84 0.70 25.96 -4.57
C ILE A 84 0.82 25.75 -6.08
N ASP A 85 1.78 26.46 -6.64
CA ASP A 85 2.26 26.23 -7.99
C ASP A 85 3.54 25.40 -7.88
N PHE A 86 3.46 24.15 -8.31
CA PHE A 86 4.59 23.23 -8.21
C PHE A 86 5.67 23.53 -9.25
N ASP A 87 5.30 24.21 -10.34
CA ASP A 87 6.22 24.69 -11.35
C ASP A 87 5.92 26.17 -11.68
N PRO A 88 6.55 27.12 -10.97
CA PRO A 88 6.34 28.54 -11.23
C PRO A 88 6.91 28.99 -12.60
N GLU A 89 7.67 28.15 -13.31
CA GLU A 89 8.14 28.44 -14.68
C GLU A 89 7.07 28.08 -15.73
N GLU A 90 6.15 27.17 -15.42
CA GLU A 90 4.99 26.78 -16.25
C GLU A 90 3.65 27.17 -15.59
N PRO A 91 3.22 28.44 -15.68
CA PRO A 91 2.04 28.93 -14.97
C PRO A 91 0.77 28.17 -15.37
N GLY A 92 0.06 27.64 -14.35
CA GLY A 92 -1.18 26.88 -14.51
C GLY A 92 -1.10 25.43 -14.04
N GLN A 93 0.06 24.98 -13.54
CA GLN A 93 0.25 23.64 -12.96
C GLN A 93 -0.01 23.62 -11.45
N GLN A 94 -1.20 24.07 -11.06
CA GLN A 94 -1.64 24.01 -9.68
C GLN A 94 -1.98 22.57 -9.31
N GLY A 95 -1.53 22.15 -8.12
CA GLY A 95 -1.91 20.87 -7.56
C GLY A 95 -3.38 20.82 -7.20
N THR A 96 -3.97 19.63 -7.26
CA THR A 96 -5.33 19.41 -6.76
C THR A 96 -5.29 19.16 -5.26
N VAL A 97 -6.19 19.81 -4.52
CA VAL A 97 -6.33 19.58 -3.08
C VAL A 97 -7.20 18.35 -2.86
N ILE A 98 -6.64 17.37 -2.14
CA ILE A 98 -7.37 16.22 -1.62
C ILE A 98 -7.69 16.48 -0.17
N THR A 99 -8.98 16.36 0.18
CA THR A 99 -9.47 16.46 1.55
C THR A 99 -9.89 15.08 2.03
N PHE A 100 -9.22 14.60 3.07
CA PHE A 100 -9.53 13.35 3.74
C PHE A 100 -10.35 13.59 5.00
N ASN A 101 -11.42 12.81 5.20
CA ASN A 101 -12.22 12.85 6.41
C ASN A 101 -11.56 12.03 7.53
N GLY A 102 -10.62 12.66 8.24
CA GLY A 102 -9.88 12.03 9.33
C GLY A 102 -10.66 11.95 10.66
N PRO A 103 -10.19 11.12 11.61
CA PRO A 103 -10.87 10.92 12.89
C PRO A 103 -10.82 12.15 13.83
N ASN A 104 -9.97 13.14 13.54
CA ASN A 104 -9.84 14.38 14.31
C ASN A 104 -10.19 15.63 13.48
N GLY A 105 -10.92 15.44 12.37
CA GLY A 105 -11.22 16.49 11.39
C GLY A 105 -10.54 16.23 10.04
N ASN A 106 -10.68 17.20 9.15
CA ASN A 106 -10.16 17.09 7.79
C ASN A 106 -8.63 17.13 7.78
N PHE A 107 -8.03 16.32 6.90
CA PHE A 107 -6.61 16.36 6.59
C PHE A 107 -6.47 16.66 5.10
N ASP A 108 -5.78 17.74 4.77
CA ASP A 108 -5.67 18.21 3.39
C ASP A 108 -4.23 18.09 2.88
N ILE A 109 -4.10 17.65 1.63
CA ILE A 109 -2.84 17.68 0.88
C ILE A 109 -3.07 18.32 -0.49
N ALA A 110 -2.10 19.06 -1.00
CA ALA A 110 -2.05 19.44 -2.41
C ALA A 110 -1.22 18.40 -3.15
N VAL A 111 -1.73 17.88 -4.26
CA VAL A 111 -1.03 16.86 -5.07
C VAL A 111 -0.88 17.33 -6.51
N TYR A 112 0.32 17.16 -7.04
CA TYR A 112 0.63 17.42 -8.43
C TYR A 112 1.53 16.32 -9.00
N ALA A 113 0.96 15.52 -9.90
CA ALA A 113 1.63 14.35 -10.49
C ALA A 113 2.89 14.71 -11.29
N GLY A 114 2.91 15.88 -11.94
CA GLY A 114 4.08 16.34 -12.71
C GLY A 114 5.30 16.66 -11.83
N ALA A 115 5.09 16.97 -10.54
CA ALA A 115 6.16 17.20 -9.58
C ALA A 115 6.57 15.92 -8.83
N VAL A 116 6.21 14.74 -9.34
CA VAL A 116 6.71 13.49 -8.79
C VAL A 116 8.11 13.22 -9.35
N GLY A 117 9.07 13.02 -8.45
CA GLY A 117 10.51 12.91 -8.79
C GLY A 117 11.29 14.18 -8.43
N ASP A 118 10.59 15.26 -8.13
CA ASP A 118 11.14 16.55 -7.71
C ASP A 118 11.60 16.56 -6.25
N GLY A 119 11.23 15.52 -5.51
CA GLY A 119 11.58 15.29 -4.12
C GLY A 119 10.53 15.81 -3.13
N PRO A 120 10.44 15.21 -1.93
CA PRO A 120 9.38 15.51 -1.00
C PRO A 120 9.62 16.81 -0.22
N PHE A 121 8.53 17.42 0.20
CA PHE A 121 8.53 18.39 1.27
C PHE A 121 8.44 17.64 2.60
N VAL A 122 9.35 17.96 3.51
CA VAL A 122 9.34 17.47 4.89
C VAL A 122 9.65 18.64 5.80
N GLN A 123 8.75 18.95 6.73
CA GLN A 123 8.91 20.07 7.68
C GLN A 123 9.17 21.42 6.98
N GLY A 124 8.46 21.67 5.87
CA GLY A 124 8.54 22.92 5.11
C GLY A 124 9.79 23.06 4.22
N LYS A 125 10.66 22.04 4.19
CA LYS A 125 11.87 22.02 3.35
C LYS A 125 11.75 20.95 2.27
N ARG A 126 12.16 21.29 1.06
CA ARG A 126 12.29 20.33 -0.06
C ARG A 126 13.60 19.54 0.05
N TYR A 127 13.50 18.22 -0.11
CA TYR A 127 14.63 17.28 -0.12
C TYR A 127 14.80 16.66 -1.50
N ALA A 128 15.96 16.04 -1.74
CA ALA A 128 16.14 15.19 -2.92
C ALA A 128 15.19 13.97 -2.84
N PRO A 129 14.71 13.45 -3.97
CA PRO A 129 13.85 12.26 -3.99
C PRO A 129 14.61 11.05 -3.40
N PHE A 130 13.96 10.34 -2.48
CA PHE A 130 14.46 9.07 -1.94
C PHE A 130 14.17 7.91 -2.88
N PHE A 131 13.08 8.04 -3.63
CA PHE A 131 12.66 7.08 -4.64
C PHE A 131 12.50 7.82 -5.96
N SER A 132 13.25 7.40 -6.97
CA SER A 132 13.16 7.93 -8.33
C SER A 132 12.52 6.87 -9.22
N PRO A 133 11.19 6.92 -9.41
CA PRO A 133 10.50 5.93 -10.21
C PRO A 133 11.01 5.90 -11.64
N LYS A 134 11.22 4.71 -12.20
CA LYS A 134 11.72 4.53 -13.56
C LYS A 134 10.87 3.54 -14.35
N GLY A 135 10.69 3.85 -15.62
CA GLY A 135 10.14 2.91 -16.61
C GLY A 135 8.65 2.61 -16.43
N SER A 136 8.24 1.45 -16.95
CA SER A 136 6.84 1.00 -16.96
C SER A 136 6.30 0.54 -15.61
N GLN A 137 7.16 0.43 -14.59
CA GLN A 137 6.80 -0.03 -13.24
C GLN A 137 6.29 1.11 -12.36
N PHE A 138 6.17 2.31 -12.93
CA PHE A 138 5.60 3.47 -12.27
C PHE A 138 4.53 4.09 -13.15
N ALA A 139 3.29 3.91 -12.76
CA ALA A 139 2.16 4.44 -13.49
C ALA A 139 0.97 4.62 -12.55
N ALA A 140 -0.06 5.31 -13.03
CA ALA A 140 -1.35 5.31 -12.39
C ALA A 140 -2.03 3.94 -12.55
N VAL A 141 -2.78 3.54 -11.53
CA VAL A 141 -3.45 2.24 -11.47
C VAL A 141 -4.96 2.41 -11.54
N LYS A 142 -5.61 1.39 -12.11
CA LYS A 142 -7.05 1.20 -12.06
C LYS A 142 -7.42 0.30 -10.88
N TYR A 143 -8.43 0.70 -10.14
CA TYR A 143 -8.95 -0.06 -9.00
C TYR A 143 -10.37 -0.61 -9.28
N ASP A 144 -11.20 0.08 -10.07
CA ASP A 144 -12.55 -0.38 -10.41
C ASP A 144 -12.86 -0.33 -11.92
N ALA A 145 -13.81 -1.16 -12.36
CA ALA A 145 -14.13 -1.35 -13.79
C ALA A 145 -14.88 -0.16 -14.42
N ASP A 146 -15.61 0.58 -13.59
CA ASP A 146 -16.32 1.80 -13.96
C ASP A 146 -15.50 3.07 -13.64
N ASP A 147 -14.30 2.90 -13.09
CA ASP A 147 -13.42 3.97 -12.67
C ASP A 147 -12.84 4.69 -13.88
N SER A 148 -13.70 5.52 -14.46
CA SER A 148 -13.35 6.60 -15.37
C SER A 148 -12.61 7.72 -14.62
N GLY A 149 -12.29 7.53 -13.34
CA GLY A 149 -11.70 8.49 -12.43
C GLY A 149 -12.72 9.02 -11.43
N VAL A 150 -13.05 8.25 -10.40
CA VAL A 150 -13.80 8.73 -9.21
C VAL A 150 -12.99 9.77 -8.40
N LEU A 151 -11.84 10.20 -8.91
CA LEU A 151 -11.28 11.53 -8.68
C LEU A 151 -11.29 12.30 -10.02
N GLU A 152 -12.45 12.78 -10.49
CA GLU A 152 -12.62 13.39 -11.83
C GLU A 152 -11.70 14.60 -12.10
N GLU A 153 -11.00 15.12 -11.09
CA GLU A 153 -10.01 16.20 -11.25
C GLU A 153 -8.56 15.82 -10.92
N ILE A 154 -8.30 14.69 -10.23
CA ILE A 154 -6.93 14.26 -9.92
C ILE A 154 -6.49 13.28 -10.98
N LYS A 155 -6.12 13.86 -12.12
CA LYS A 155 -5.41 13.18 -13.19
C LYS A 155 -4.12 12.57 -12.61
N PHE A 156 -4.21 11.27 -12.29
CA PHE A 156 -3.09 10.34 -12.13
C PHE A 156 -2.26 10.50 -10.84
N LEU A 157 -2.57 9.73 -9.81
CA LEU A 157 -1.61 9.46 -8.72
C LEU A 157 -0.74 8.27 -9.13
N PRO A 158 0.57 8.44 -9.23
CA PRO A 158 1.41 7.32 -9.62
C PRO A 158 1.66 6.40 -8.42
N THR A 159 1.77 5.11 -8.73
CA THR A 159 2.12 4.05 -7.78
C THR A 159 3.16 3.14 -8.41
N VAL A 160 3.65 2.18 -7.62
CA VAL A 160 4.59 1.18 -8.10
C VAL A 160 3.83 -0.08 -8.51
N LEU A 161 4.17 -0.58 -9.68
CA LEU A 161 3.59 -1.78 -10.28
C LEU A 161 4.52 -2.98 -10.17
N ASP A 162 3.93 -4.15 -10.07
CA ASP A 162 4.61 -5.40 -10.34
C ASP A 162 4.85 -5.59 -11.86
N ALA A 163 5.59 -6.64 -12.21
CA ALA A 163 5.88 -6.99 -13.61
C ALA A 163 4.65 -7.50 -14.42
N TRP A 164 3.49 -7.60 -13.79
CA TRP A 164 2.20 -7.94 -14.42
C TRP A 164 1.28 -6.72 -14.58
N GLY A 165 1.66 -5.56 -14.07
CA GLY A 165 0.88 -4.33 -14.15
C GLY A 165 -0.12 -4.13 -13.01
N ASN A 166 0.02 -4.86 -11.90
CA ASN A 166 -0.80 -4.68 -10.71
C ASN A 166 -0.11 -3.75 -9.71
N PRO A 167 -0.86 -2.92 -8.95
CA PRO A 167 -0.30 -2.13 -7.87
C PRO A 167 0.32 -3.02 -6.79
N LEU A 168 1.42 -2.56 -6.21
CA LEU A 168 1.93 -3.12 -4.96
C LEU A 168 1.09 -2.63 -3.77
N MET A 169 0.91 -3.48 -2.77
CA MET A 169 0.34 -3.13 -1.48
C MET A 169 1.47 -2.83 -0.49
N TYR A 170 1.36 -1.71 0.24
CA TYR A 170 2.33 -1.31 1.26
C TYR A 170 1.64 -1.16 2.61
N ALA A 171 2.15 -1.84 3.64
CA ALA A 171 1.66 -1.72 5.00
C ALA A 171 2.83 -1.38 5.92
N ARG A 172 2.77 -0.21 6.58
CA ARG A 172 3.74 0.19 7.61
C ARG A 172 3.20 -0.01 9.01
N ARG A 173 4.12 -0.22 9.94
CA ARG A 173 3.84 -0.35 11.36
C ARG A 173 3.57 1.03 11.95
N LEU A 174 2.45 1.15 12.63
CA LEU A 174 2.00 2.36 13.32
C LEU A 174 2.60 2.45 14.73
N ARG A 175 2.81 1.29 15.36
CA ARG A 175 3.16 1.19 16.78
C ARG A 175 4.00 -0.04 17.07
N ALA A 176 4.91 0.12 18.03
CA ALA A 176 5.76 -0.97 18.50
C ALA A 176 5.02 -2.05 19.33
N ASN A 177 3.84 -1.73 19.87
CA ASN A 177 3.08 -2.62 20.76
C ASN A 177 1.58 -2.52 20.47
N GLY A 178 0.85 -3.59 20.80
CA GLY A 178 -0.59 -3.72 20.60
C GLY A 178 -0.96 -4.98 19.82
N PRO A 179 -2.25 -5.22 19.53
CA PRO A 179 -2.68 -6.22 18.56
C PRO A 179 -1.95 -6.02 17.23
N MET A 180 -1.64 -7.11 16.52
CA MET A 180 -0.89 -7.01 15.26
C MET A 180 -1.73 -6.32 14.19
N VAL A 181 -2.97 -6.79 14.04
CA VAL A 181 -3.99 -6.17 13.20
C VAL A 181 -5.26 -6.14 14.01
N GLY A 182 -5.90 -4.98 14.09
CA GLY A 182 -7.15 -4.79 14.83
C GLY A 182 -8.07 -3.80 14.14
N THR A 183 -9.31 -3.75 14.59
CA THR A 183 -10.34 -2.85 14.07
C THR A 183 -10.13 -1.40 14.51
N ASP A 184 -9.45 -1.16 15.63
CA ASP A 184 -9.03 0.17 16.07
C ASP A 184 -7.58 0.46 15.64
N VAL A 185 -7.45 1.30 14.60
CA VAL A 185 -6.17 1.77 14.06
C VAL A 185 -5.28 2.43 15.09
N ARG A 186 -5.85 3.02 16.16
CA ARG A 186 -5.07 3.67 17.22
C ARG A 186 -4.49 2.69 18.22
N SER A 187 -4.89 1.43 18.20
CA SER A 187 -4.38 0.40 19.13
C SER A 187 -3.52 -0.65 18.46
N THR A 188 -3.68 -0.81 17.15
CA THR A 188 -3.02 -1.85 16.34
C THR A 188 -1.62 -1.47 15.90
N GLN A 189 -0.82 -2.47 15.57
CA GLN A 189 0.49 -2.30 14.93
C GLN A 189 0.36 -2.03 13.43
N PHE A 190 -0.58 -2.67 12.72
CA PHE A 190 -0.84 -2.46 11.30
C PHE A 190 -2.33 -2.21 11.04
N SER A 191 -2.63 -1.35 10.07
CA SER A 191 -3.99 -1.04 9.64
C SER A 191 -4.37 -1.87 8.41
N LEU A 192 -5.40 -2.70 8.55
CA LEU A 192 -6.05 -3.34 7.39
C LEU A 192 -6.98 -2.34 6.69
N ALA A 193 -7.67 -1.49 7.45
CA ALA A 193 -8.63 -0.52 6.93
C ALA A 193 -7.99 0.49 5.96
N SER A 194 -6.73 0.87 6.18
CA SER A 194 -6.01 1.75 5.24
C SER A 194 -5.75 1.09 3.88
N GLN A 195 -5.76 -0.25 3.80
CA GLN A 195 -5.57 -0.99 2.55
C GLN A 195 -6.86 -1.14 1.73
N ALA A 196 -7.98 -0.55 2.19
CA ALA A 196 -9.30 -0.77 1.61
C ALA A 196 -9.36 -0.45 0.11
N ARG A 197 -8.63 0.58 -0.37
CA ARG A 197 -8.61 0.94 -1.80
C ARG A 197 -8.11 -0.20 -2.70
N VAL A 198 -7.07 -0.90 -2.24
CA VAL A 198 -6.49 -2.03 -2.98
C VAL A 198 -7.35 -3.28 -2.80
N LEU A 199 -7.78 -3.57 -1.57
CA LEU A 199 -8.49 -4.81 -1.25
C LEU A 199 -9.97 -4.79 -1.66
N SER A 200 -10.57 -3.62 -1.90
CA SER A 200 -11.97 -3.51 -2.34
C SER A 200 -12.11 -3.29 -3.84
N ALA A 201 -10.99 -3.29 -4.57
CA ALA A 201 -10.94 -3.12 -6.00
C ALA A 201 -11.71 -4.23 -6.73
N THR A 202 -12.66 -3.84 -7.57
CA THR A 202 -13.42 -4.74 -8.45
C THR A 202 -12.69 -5.01 -9.77
N ALA A 203 -11.67 -4.20 -10.11
CA ALA A 203 -10.79 -4.41 -11.25
C ALA A 203 -9.38 -3.86 -10.95
N LEU A 204 -8.56 -4.69 -10.30
CA LEU A 204 -7.21 -4.33 -9.90
C LEU A 204 -6.23 -4.37 -11.08
N GLY A 205 -5.55 -3.26 -11.35
CA GLY A 205 -4.43 -3.17 -12.28
C GLY A 205 -4.77 -3.53 -13.73
N ASP A 206 -3.75 -3.91 -14.50
CA ASP A 206 -3.90 -4.30 -15.90
C ASP A 206 -4.63 -5.64 -16.09
N LEU A 207 -4.58 -6.52 -15.08
CA LEU A 207 -5.28 -7.80 -15.10
C LEU A 207 -6.77 -7.67 -14.77
N ALA A 208 -7.20 -6.52 -14.26
CA ALA A 208 -8.58 -6.18 -13.94
C ALA A 208 -9.29 -7.23 -13.09
N GLN A 209 -8.60 -7.77 -12.08
CA GLN A 209 -9.14 -8.80 -11.20
C GLN A 209 -9.95 -8.22 -10.04
N ASP A 210 -11.07 -8.87 -9.74
CA ASP A 210 -11.93 -8.51 -8.61
C ASP A 210 -11.39 -9.10 -7.31
N GLN A 211 -10.90 -8.23 -6.42
CA GLN A 211 -10.41 -8.62 -5.10
C GLN A 211 -11.54 -9.06 -4.17
N THR A 212 -12.78 -8.67 -4.47
CA THR A 212 -13.95 -8.85 -3.60
C THR A 212 -14.79 -10.08 -3.96
N ASP A 213 -14.51 -10.76 -5.08
CA ASP A 213 -15.32 -11.89 -5.54
C ASP A 213 -15.45 -12.95 -4.44
N ALA A 214 -16.67 -13.06 -3.90
CA ALA A 214 -17.03 -13.95 -2.81
C ALA A 214 -16.99 -15.44 -3.21
N SER A 215 -17.17 -15.75 -4.51
CA SER A 215 -17.52 -17.07 -5.01
C SER A 215 -16.32 -17.94 -5.39
N THR A 216 -15.37 -17.43 -6.17
CA THR A 216 -14.23 -18.25 -6.63
C THR A 216 -12.91 -17.50 -6.72
N GLY A 217 -12.84 -16.24 -7.16
CA GLY A 217 -11.55 -15.61 -7.51
C GLY A 217 -10.97 -14.59 -6.54
N GLY A 218 -11.71 -14.14 -5.52
CA GLY A 218 -11.29 -12.99 -4.70
C GLY A 218 -10.23 -13.28 -3.63
N SER A 219 -9.69 -12.21 -3.04
CA SER A 219 -8.70 -12.28 -1.97
C SER A 219 -9.25 -12.99 -0.73
N ILE A 220 -8.43 -13.86 -0.12
CA ILE A 220 -8.77 -14.48 1.17
C ILE A 220 -8.94 -13.45 2.29
N ILE A 221 -8.30 -12.27 2.19
CA ILE A 221 -8.39 -11.19 3.17
C ILE A 221 -9.81 -10.60 3.26
N ASN A 222 -10.61 -10.74 2.20
CA ASN A 222 -12.01 -10.31 2.17
C ASN A 222 -12.99 -11.38 2.64
N LYS A 223 -12.50 -12.58 2.96
CA LYS A 223 -13.34 -13.67 3.46
C LYS A 223 -13.51 -13.59 4.97
N THR A 224 -14.69 -13.98 5.43
CA THR A 224 -15.08 -13.96 6.85
C THR A 224 -15.35 -15.35 7.40
N THR A 225 -14.74 -16.39 6.81
CA THR A 225 -15.08 -17.80 7.09
C THR A 225 -14.44 -18.38 8.35
N THR A 226 -13.64 -17.59 9.08
CA THR A 226 -13.05 -18.03 10.35
C THR A 226 -14.04 -17.85 11.51
N SER A 227 -13.88 -18.60 12.60
CA SER A 227 -14.71 -18.45 13.81
C SER A 227 -14.36 -17.23 14.67
N SER A 228 -13.48 -16.34 14.18
CA SER A 228 -13.02 -15.16 14.90
C SER A 228 -14.03 -14.02 14.81
N ALA A 229 -14.03 -13.15 15.82
CA ALA A 229 -14.79 -11.89 15.79
C ALA A 229 -14.20 -10.88 14.78
N THR A 230 -12.93 -11.06 14.39
CA THR A 230 -12.17 -10.19 13.48
C THR A 230 -11.46 -11.04 12.43
N PRO A 231 -12.21 -11.73 11.55
CA PRO A 231 -11.67 -12.76 10.67
C PRO A 231 -10.69 -12.19 9.63
N ARG A 232 -10.96 -11.00 9.10
CA ARG A 232 -10.11 -10.35 8.10
C ARG A 232 -8.80 -9.89 8.71
N GLU A 233 -8.86 -9.31 9.91
CA GLU A 233 -7.70 -8.87 10.67
C GLU A 233 -6.80 -10.05 11.05
N ASP A 234 -7.40 -11.17 11.45
CA ASP A 234 -6.66 -12.39 11.77
C ASP A 234 -5.99 -13.01 10.55
N THR A 235 -6.66 -13.02 9.39
CA THR A 235 -6.07 -13.43 8.11
C THR A 235 -4.92 -12.51 7.71
N PHE A 236 -5.10 -11.19 7.83
CA PHE A 236 -4.02 -10.24 7.53
C PHE A 236 -2.84 -10.40 8.49
N ALA A 237 -3.11 -10.55 9.79
CA ALA A 237 -2.09 -10.84 10.81
C ALA A 237 -1.32 -12.15 10.50
N GLN A 238 -2.01 -13.19 10.02
CA GLN A 238 -1.40 -14.45 9.58
C GLN A 238 -0.40 -14.24 8.43
N ILE A 239 -0.71 -13.35 7.49
CA ILE A 239 0.14 -13.00 6.35
C ILE A 239 1.40 -12.25 6.82
N ILE A 240 1.20 -11.22 7.64
CA ILE A 240 2.25 -10.27 8.00
C ILE A 240 3.15 -10.73 9.15
N ARG A 241 2.78 -11.77 9.90
CA ARG A 241 3.59 -12.30 10.99
C ARG A 241 4.77 -13.13 10.52
N THR A 242 5.86 -13.10 11.29
CA THR A 242 7.06 -13.91 11.02
C THR A 242 6.77 -15.40 11.20
N PRO A 243 7.33 -16.28 10.36
CA PRO A 243 7.17 -17.71 10.54
C PRO A 243 7.95 -18.30 11.72
N ALA A 244 8.86 -17.51 12.32
CA ALA A 244 9.74 -17.98 13.39
C ALA A 244 9.10 -17.96 14.78
N ILE A 245 8.07 -17.14 15.01
CA ILE A 245 7.53 -16.84 16.35
C ILE A 245 6.00 -16.85 16.31
N GLY A 246 5.39 -17.45 17.33
CA GLY A 246 3.94 -17.48 17.54
C GLY A 246 3.36 -18.88 17.34
N ALA A 247 2.27 -19.18 18.05
CA ALA A 247 1.60 -20.46 17.91
C ALA A 247 0.78 -20.53 16.61
N ALA A 248 0.59 -21.76 16.12
CA ALA A 248 -0.37 -22.04 15.06
C ALA A 248 -1.77 -21.56 15.49
N ARG A 249 -2.54 -21.01 14.54
CA ARG A 249 -3.92 -20.52 14.76
C ARG A 249 -4.06 -19.40 15.79
N GLN A 250 -2.96 -18.74 16.15
CA GLN A 250 -2.94 -17.55 16.99
C GLN A 250 -2.24 -16.41 16.24
N PRO A 251 -2.85 -15.87 15.17
CA PRO A 251 -2.20 -14.91 14.27
C PRO A 251 -1.78 -13.63 15.00
N GLN A 252 -2.54 -13.21 16.00
CA GLN A 252 -2.25 -12.03 16.83
C GLN A 252 -1.12 -12.23 17.84
N SER A 253 -0.73 -13.48 18.15
CA SER A 253 0.24 -13.82 19.21
C SER A 253 1.68 -13.98 18.69
N GLY A 254 2.05 -13.26 17.63
CA GLY A 254 3.38 -13.33 17.00
C GLY A 254 4.07 -11.97 16.91
N ALA A 255 5.22 -11.97 16.24
CA ALA A 255 5.90 -10.74 15.83
C ALA A 255 5.66 -10.46 14.33
N PRO A 256 5.57 -9.20 13.90
CA PRO A 256 5.51 -8.90 12.47
C PRO A 256 6.84 -9.27 11.77
N ARG A 257 6.79 -9.43 10.44
CA ARG A 257 7.98 -9.70 9.61
C ARG A 257 8.98 -8.55 9.56
N GLY A 258 8.52 -7.32 9.80
CA GLY A 258 9.31 -6.10 9.75
C GLY A 258 8.48 -4.90 10.21
N GLU A 259 9.06 -3.70 10.11
CA GLU A 259 8.36 -2.43 10.37
C GLU A 259 7.50 -2.00 9.18
N TYR A 260 7.75 -2.54 7.99
CA TYR A 260 6.85 -2.43 6.86
C TYR A 260 6.92 -3.67 5.99
N ILE A 261 5.89 -3.84 5.17
CA ILE A 261 5.73 -4.96 4.26
C ILE A 261 5.20 -4.44 2.94
N VAL A 262 5.82 -4.88 1.86
CA VAL A 262 5.42 -4.67 0.48
C VAL A 262 4.94 -6.01 -0.06
N ILE A 263 3.78 -6.04 -0.71
CA ILE A 263 3.16 -7.24 -1.25
C ILE A 263 2.80 -7.00 -2.70
N SER A 264 3.11 -7.97 -3.56
CA SER A 264 2.68 -8.05 -4.95
C SER A 264 1.60 -9.10 -5.06
N ALA A 265 0.48 -8.78 -5.72
CA ALA A 265 -0.60 -9.71 -6.04
C ALA A 265 -0.18 -10.80 -7.04
N GLY A 266 0.99 -10.66 -7.67
CA GLY A 266 1.59 -11.76 -8.41
C GLY A 266 0.95 -11.95 -9.77
N LYS A 267 0.91 -13.19 -10.23
CA LYS A 267 0.55 -13.50 -11.62
C LYS A 267 -0.95 -13.56 -11.82
N ASP A 268 -1.67 -14.04 -10.82
CA ASP A 268 -3.12 -14.10 -10.89
C ASP A 268 -3.75 -12.72 -10.75
N GLY A 269 -3.06 -11.75 -10.12
CA GLY A 269 -3.54 -10.39 -9.92
C GLY A 269 -4.46 -10.25 -8.72
N VAL A 270 -4.47 -11.21 -7.80
CA VAL A 270 -5.31 -11.21 -6.60
C VAL A 270 -4.45 -11.41 -5.37
N PHE A 271 -4.52 -10.49 -4.41
CA PHE A 271 -3.77 -10.62 -3.17
C PHE A 271 -4.22 -11.85 -2.39
N PHE A 272 -3.37 -12.85 -2.24
CA PHE A 272 -3.66 -14.12 -1.55
C PHE A 272 -4.98 -14.73 -2.01
N SER A 273 -5.05 -15.07 -3.30
CA SER A 273 -6.23 -15.68 -3.91
C SER A 273 -6.70 -16.94 -3.20
N VAL A 274 -8.02 -17.13 -3.07
CA VAL A 274 -8.56 -18.37 -2.52
C VAL A 274 -8.35 -19.58 -3.45
N GLU A 275 -8.04 -19.37 -4.73
CA GLU A 275 -7.72 -20.44 -5.69
C GLU A 275 -6.22 -20.77 -5.76
N ASP A 276 -5.41 -20.11 -4.93
CA ASP A 276 -3.97 -20.29 -4.88
C ASP A 276 -3.48 -20.73 -3.50
N GLY A 277 -2.18 -21.01 -3.39
CA GLY A 277 -1.53 -21.51 -2.20
C GLY A 277 -2.06 -22.87 -1.77
N PRO A 278 -2.70 -22.99 -0.59
CA PRO A 278 -3.33 -24.24 -0.18
C PRO A 278 -4.64 -24.53 -0.94
N GLY A 279 -5.15 -23.56 -1.70
CA GLY A 279 -6.35 -23.65 -2.53
C GLY A 279 -6.08 -24.16 -3.94
N GLY A 280 -7.13 -24.15 -4.75
CA GLY A 280 -7.07 -24.49 -6.17
C GLY A 280 -8.37 -24.07 -6.87
N PRO A 281 -8.40 -23.95 -8.21
CA PRO A 281 -9.59 -23.50 -8.96
C PRO A 281 -10.84 -24.36 -8.74
N SER A 282 -10.66 -25.62 -8.33
CA SER A 282 -11.76 -26.55 -8.01
C SER A 282 -12.04 -26.68 -6.50
N THR A 283 -11.11 -26.21 -5.67
CA THR A 283 -11.11 -26.39 -4.21
C THR A 283 -10.57 -25.13 -3.54
N PRO A 284 -11.33 -24.02 -3.58
CA PRO A 284 -10.89 -22.77 -3.00
C PRO A 284 -10.74 -22.89 -1.48
N VAL A 285 -9.68 -22.32 -0.93
CA VAL A 285 -9.44 -22.25 0.52
C VAL A 285 -9.73 -20.83 1.00
N THR A 286 -10.68 -20.70 1.91
CA THR A 286 -11.10 -19.39 2.45
C THR A 286 -10.60 -19.12 3.87
N ASP A 287 -9.93 -20.11 4.50
CA ASP A 287 -9.44 -20.00 5.88
C ASP A 287 -8.03 -20.60 6.03
N ILE A 288 -7.07 -19.71 6.34
CA ILE A 288 -5.67 -20.04 6.66
C ILE A 288 -5.32 -19.77 8.13
N VAL A 289 -6.31 -19.45 8.96
CA VAL A 289 -6.12 -19.13 10.37
C VAL A 289 -6.54 -20.30 11.24
N SER A 290 -7.79 -20.76 11.13
CA SER A 290 -8.34 -21.78 12.03
C SER A 290 -8.06 -23.23 11.55
N SER A 291 -7.63 -23.37 10.30
CA SER A 291 -7.29 -24.64 9.66
C SER A 291 -6.17 -25.39 10.38
N ALA A 292 -6.31 -26.72 10.45
CA ALA A 292 -5.28 -27.58 11.01
C ALA A 292 -4.07 -27.76 10.12
N ALA A 293 -4.28 -27.78 8.80
CA ALA A 293 -3.21 -27.89 7.83
C ALA A 293 -2.55 -26.53 7.59
N ASN A 294 -3.33 -25.45 7.60
CA ASN A 294 -2.92 -24.16 7.05
C ASN A 294 -2.71 -23.07 8.13
N GLY A 295 -3.02 -23.36 9.39
CA GLY A 295 -2.99 -22.39 10.50
C GLY A 295 -1.60 -21.87 10.88
N THR A 296 -0.55 -22.24 10.15
CA THR A 296 0.84 -21.79 10.38
C THR A 296 1.23 -20.67 9.41
N PRO A 297 2.09 -19.73 9.83
CA PRO A 297 2.51 -18.60 8.99
C PRO A 297 3.35 -19.01 7.77
N THR A 298 3.75 -20.28 7.67
CA THR A 298 4.47 -20.83 6.53
C THR A 298 3.58 -21.08 5.32
N VAL A 299 2.26 -21.20 5.51
CA VAL A 299 1.28 -21.39 4.42
C VAL A 299 1.38 -20.30 3.36
N ILE A 300 1.80 -19.10 3.78
CA ILE A 300 1.98 -17.94 2.91
C ILE A 300 2.99 -18.20 1.78
N ARG A 301 3.92 -19.14 1.94
CA ARG A 301 4.90 -19.50 0.90
C ARG A 301 4.32 -20.33 -0.25
N GLU A 302 3.11 -20.85 -0.07
CA GLU A 302 2.45 -21.64 -1.10
C GLU A 302 1.80 -20.73 -2.15
N TYR A 303 1.46 -19.49 -1.78
CA TYR A 303 0.90 -18.48 -2.67
C TYR A 303 1.94 -17.96 -3.68
N ASP A 304 1.48 -17.49 -4.84
CA ASP A 304 2.26 -16.85 -5.88
C ASP A 304 2.59 -15.37 -5.57
N ASP A 305 1.88 -14.78 -4.59
CA ASP A 305 2.18 -13.47 -4.02
C ASP A 305 3.64 -13.35 -3.60
N ILE A 306 4.22 -12.17 -3.86
CA ILE A 306 5.60 -11.87 -3.47
C ILE A 306 5.55 -10.92 -2.29
N ILE A 307 6.28 -11.25 -1.23
CA ILE A 307 6.37 -10.44 -0.01
C ILE A 307 7.82 -10.01 0.22
N VAL A 308 8.02 -8.71 0.39
CA VAL A 308 9.25 -8.11 0.89
C VAL A 308 8.93 -7.38 2.19
N ALA A 309 9.67 -7.66 3.25
CA ALA A 309 9.55 -6.96 4.53
C ALA A 309 10.87 -6.26 4.85
N GLY A 310 10.81 -5.12 5.52
CA GLY A 310 12.00 -4.35 5.86
C GLY A 310 11.87 -3.61 7.19
N GLY A 311 12.89 -2.82 7.52
CA GLY A 311 12.93 -1.98 8.71
C GLY A 311 13.39 -2.64 10.01
N GLY A 312 14.25 -3.66 9.92
CA GLY A 312 14.86 -4.35 11.07
C GLY A 312 16.39 -4.34 11.04
#